data_AF-A0A4Q3N6B6-F1
#
_entry.id   AF-A0A4Q3N6B6-F1
#
_cell.length_a   1.000
_cell.length_b   1.000
_cell.length_c   1.000
_cell.angle_alpha   90.00
_cell.angle_beta   90.00
_cell.angle_gamma   90.00
#
_symmetry.space_group_name_H-M   'P 1'
#
loop_
_entity.id
_entity.type
_entity.pdbx_description
1 polymer ?
#
loop_
_entity_poly.entity_id
_entity_poly.type
_entity_poly.pdbx_seq_one_letter_code
_entity_poly.pdbx_strand_id
1 'polypeptide(L)'
;GEGGSGGALAISVADQLVMLQYSIYSVISPEGCASILWKTSEKAQDAADAMGITAHRLKALGLIDKIVNEPVGGAHRDHKQMAAFLKRALNDAWRQVADLKVRELLDRRYERLQSYGRYTDTKADAR
;
A
#
# COMPACT_ATOMS: atom_id res chain seq x y z
N GLY A 1 9.56 -4.23 -4.67
CA GLY A 1 9.96 -2.80 -4.70
C GLY A 1 9.57 -2.15 -3.39
N GLU A 2 10.04 -0.92 -3.16
CA GLU A 2 9.84 -0.22 -1.88
C GLU A 2 9.04 1.07 -2.11
N GLY A 3 7.87 1.17 -1.47
CA GLY A 3 7.08 2.39 -1.38
C GLY A 3 7.49 3.17 -0.13
N GLY A 4 8.41 4.13 -0.29
CA GLY A 4 8.90 4.93 0.83
C GLY A 4 8.13 6.25 0.99
N SER A 5 7.40 6.37 2.10
CA SER A 5 6.86 7.61 2.64
C SER A 5 6.13 8.49 1.61
N GLY A 6 6.24 9.82 1.76
CA GLY A 6 5.65 10.80 0.86
C GLY A 6 6.16 10.72 -0.58
N GLY A 7 7.38 10.24 -0.81
CA GLY A 7 7.94 10.08 -2.16
C GLY A 7 7.17 9.08 -3.00
N ALA A 8 6.80 7.94 -2.41
CA ALA A 8 5.92 6.96 -3.05
C ALA A 8 4.46 7.46 -3.11
N LEU A 9 3.99 8.19 -2.10
CA LEU A 9 2.64 8.76 -2.09
C LEU A 9 2.41 9.77 -3.22
N ALA A 10 3.44 10.57 -3.54
CA ALA A 10 3.37 11.62 -4.55
C ALA A 10 2.91 11.13 -5.94
N ILE A 11 3.10 9.85 -6.24
CA ILE A 11 2.73 9.23 -7.53
C ILE A 11 1.73 8.07 -7.40
N SER A 12 1.24 7.76 -6.20
CA SER A 12 0.36 6.61 -5.94
C SER A 12 -1.06 6.98 -5.51
N VAL A 13 -1.41 8.27 -5.58
CA VAL A 13 -2.81 8.71 -5.50
C VAL A 13 -3.53 8.31 -6.80
N ALA A 14 -4.13 7.12 -6.79
CA ALA A 14 -4.70 6.48 -7.96
C ALA A 14 -6.11 5.91 -7.71
N ASP A 15 -6.85 5.61 -8.77
CA ASP A 15 -8.16 4.95 -8.68
C ASP A 15 -8.03 3.49 -8.23
N GLN A 16 -6.93 2.84 -8.61
CA GLN A 16 -6.56 1.48 -8.27
C GLN A 16 -5.08 1.45 -7.86
N LEU A 17 -4.81 0.86 -6.69
CA LEU A 17 -3.49 0.70 -6.11
C LEU A 17 -3.18 -0.80 -5.99
N VAL A 18 -2.19 -1.25 -6.74
CA VAL A 18 -1.74 -2.65 -6.78
C VAL A 18 -0.33 -2.76 -6.21
N MET A 19 -0.07 -3.80 -5.43
CA MET A 19 1.25 -4.09 -4.87
C MET A 19 1.72 -5.48 -5.28
N LEU A 20 3.03 -5.63 -5.47
CA LEU A 20 3.64 -6.96 -5.58
C LEU A 20 3.67 -7.63 -4.21
N GLN A 21 3.59 -8.97 -4.18
CA GLN A 21 3.50 -9.76 -2.95
C GLN A 21 4.58 -9.44 -1.91
N TYR A 22 5.83 -9.26 -2.34
CA TYR A 22 6.97 -8.98 -1.48
C TYR A 22 7.41 -7.51 -1.53
N SER A 23 6.58 -6.64 -2.11
CA SER A 23 6.79 -5.19 -1.98
C SER A 23 6.35 -4.69 -0.60
N ILE A 24 6.97 -3.60 -0.16
CA ILE A 24 6.61 -2.90 1.08
C ILE A 24 6.07 -1.51 0.76
N TYR A 25 5.19 -1.00 1.61
CA TYR A 25 4.77 0.40 1.59
C TYR A 25 4.69 0.93 3.03
N SER A 26 5.45 1.99 3.34
CA SER A 26 5.55 2.50 4.71
C SER A 26 5.65 4.02 4.77
N VAL A 27 5.25 4.61 5.91
CA VAL A 27 5.38 6.06 6.16
C VAL A 27 6.81 6.48 6.51
N ILE A 28 7.59 5.56 7.08
CA ILE A 28 9.00 5.71 7.48
C ILE A 28 9.70 4.37 7.23
N SER A 29 11.02 4.37 7.03
CA SER A 29 11.76 3.11 6.97
C SER A 29 11.70 2.38 8.33
N PRO A 30 11.72 1.05 8.36
CA PRO A 30 11.75 0.29 9.60
C PRO A 30 12.91 0.67 10.53
N GLU A 31 14.09 0.95 9.98
CA GLU A 31 15.28 1.39 10.71
C GLU A 31 15.06 2.77 11.34
N GLY A 32 14.42 3.68 10.58
CA GLY A 32 14.04 5.01 11.08
C GLY A 32 13.04 4.92 12.22
N CYS A 33 12.01 4.10 12.06
CA CYS A 33 11.02 3.84 13.11
C CYS A 33 11.68 3.27 14.38
N ALA A 34 12.55 2.27 14.20
CA ALA A 34 13.26 1.61 15.30
C ALA A 34 14.15 2.58 16.08
N SER A 35 14.93 3.41 15.38
CA SER A 35 15.80 4.40 16.02
C SER A 35 15.03 5.46 16.82
N ILE A 36 13.80 5.79 16.43
CA ILE A 36 12.97 6.76 17.15
C ILE A 36 12.28 6.11 18.36
N LEU A 37 11.59 4.99 18.16
CA LEU A 37 10.75 4.37 19.19
C LEU A 37 11.54 3.50 20.18
N TRP A 38 12.60 2.84 19.71
CA TRP A 38 13.43 1.95 20.51
C TRP A 38 14.86 2.47 20.75
N LYS A 39 15.21 3.65 20.24
CA LYS A 39 16.56 4.24 20.35
C LYS A 39 17.68 3.36 19.78
N THR A 40 17.35 2.43 18.89
CA THR A 40 18.30 1.57 18.17
C THR A 40 17.73 1.15 16.82
N SER A 41 18.56 1.04 15.78
CA SER A 41 18.16 0.51 14.48
C SER A 41 18.07 -1.01 14.44
N GLU A 42 18.64 -1.70 15.43
CA GLU A 42 18.67 -3.18 15.49
C GLU A 42 17.26 -3.80 15.57
N LYS A 43 16.27 -3.02 16.01
CA LYS A 43 14.86 -3.43 16.10
C LYS A 43 14.05 -3.14 14.83
N ALA A 44 14.70 -3.01 13.68
CA ALA A 44 14.03 -2.77 12.41
C ALA A 44 12.98 -3.85 12.08
N GLN A 45 13.25 -5.12 12.38
CA GLN A 45 12.29 -6.21 12.15
C GLN A 45 11.02 -6.04 12.98
N ASP A 46 11.16 -5.82 14.29
CA ASP A 46 10.03 -5.56 15.20
C ASP A 46 9.21 -4.34 14.73
N ALA A 47 9.90 -3.28 14.28
CA ALA A 47 9.26 -2.08 13.77
C ALA A 47 8.50 -2.33 12.46
N ALA A 48 9.06 -3.10 11.52
CA ALA A 48 8.40 -3.46 10.27
C ALA A 48 7.10 -4.25 10.52
N ASP A 49 7.14 -5.21 11.43
CA ASP A 49 5.98 -6.02 11.81
C ASP A 49 4.91 -5.18 12.51
N ALA A 50 5.31 -4.32 13.45
CA ALA A 50 4.39 -3.42 14.15
C ALA A 50 3.72 -2.41 13.21
N MET A 51 4.46 -1.87 12.25
CA MET A 51 3.93 -0.93 11.24
C MET A 51 3.01 -1.61 10.21
N GLY A 52 3.20 -2.91 9.97
CA GLY A 52 2.35 -3.66 9.04
C GLY A 52 2.56 -3.27 7.56
N ILE A 53 3.82 -3.14 7.14
CA ILE A 53 4.21 -2.57 5.84
C ILE A 53 4.04 -3.51 4.62
N THR A 54 3.64 -4.75 4.84
CA THR A 54 3.58 -5.79 3.80
C THR A 54 2.29 -5.71 2.98
N ALA A 55 2.34 -6.15 1.72
CA ALA A 55 1.18 -6.16 0.82
C ALA A 55 -0.06 -6.82 1.44
N HIS A 56 0.12 -7.97 2.11
CA HIS A 56 -0.99 -8.69 2.76
C HIS A 56 -1.64 -7.88 3.89
N ARG A 57 -0.83 -7.23 4.73
CA ARG A 57 -1.35 -6.45 5.85
C ARG A 57 -2.08 -5.20 5.35
N LEU A 58 -1.49 -4.49 4.39
CA LEU A 58 -2.10 -3.31 3.77
C LEU A 58 -3.39 -3.66 3.02
N LYS A 59 -3.45 -4.85 2.39
CA LYS A 59 -4.69 -5.33 1.76
C LYS A 59 -5.78 -5.61 2.79
N ALA A 60 -5.44 -6.23 3.92
CA ALA A 60 -6.39 -6.49 5.00
C ALA A 60 -6.92 -5.19 5.64
N LEU A 61 -6.13 -4.12 5.64
CA LEU A 61 -6.53 -2.79 6.09
C LEU A 61 -7.34 -2.01 5.04
N GLY A 62 -7.50 -2.54 3.82
CA GLY A 62 -8.22 -1.87 2.73
C GLY A 62 -7.44 -0.73 2.06
N LEU A 63 -6.13 -0.62 2.30
CA LEU A 63 -5.32 0.46 1.75
C LEU A 63 -4.89 0.20 0.30
N ILE A 64 -4.84 -1.07 -0.11
CA ILE A 64 -4.55 -1.49 -1.49
C ILE A 64 -5.68 -2.36 -2.07
N ASP A 65 -5.82 -2.38 -3.39
CA ASP A 65 -6.89 -3.10 -4.08
C ASP A 65 -6.51 -4.52 -4.46
N LYS A 66 -5.25 -4.76 -4.80
CA LYS A 66 -4.82 -6.08 -5.28
C LYS A 66 -3.38 -6.35 -4.93
N ILE A 67 -3.13 -7.60 -4.58
CA ILE A 67 -1.79 -8.16 -4.48
C ILE A 67 -1.52 -8.94 -5.76
N VAL A 68 -0.38 -8.66 -6.40
CA VAL A 68 0.13 -9.44 -7.53
C VAL A 68 1.10 -10.46 -6.96
N ASN A 69 0.73 -11.74 -7.03
CA ASN A 69 1.60 -12.83 -6.59
C ASN A 69 2.89 -12.83 -7.40
N GLU A 70 4.00 -13.05 -6.71
CA GLU A 70 5.31 -13.16 -7.34
C GLU A 70 5.62 -14.64 -7.65
N PRO A 71 6.50 -14.92 -8.64
CA PRO A 71 7.02 -16.25 -8.87
C PRO A 71 7.61 -16.88 -7.60
N VAL A 72 7.72 -18.21 -7.58
CA VAL A 72 8.32 -18.93 -6.46
C VAL A 72 9.73 -18.40 -6.20
N GLY A 73 9.98 -17.94 -4.98
CA GLY A 73 11.24 -17.32 -4.57
C GLY A 73 11.41 -15.84 -4.94
N GLY A 74 10.38 -15.19 -5.48
CA GLY A 74 10.31 -13.74 -5.73
C GLY A 74 10.42 -13.31 -7.20
N ALA A 75 10.04 -12.07 -7.48
CA ALA A 75 9.99 -11.48 -8.82
C ALA A 75 11.31 -11.56 -9.59
N HIS A 76 12.43 -11.49 -8.87
CA HIS A 76 13.76 -11.53 -9.46
C HIS A 76 14.14 -12.90 -10.04
N ARG A 77 13.42 -13.97 -9.67
CA ARG A 77 13.70 -15.33 -10.15
C ARG A 77 13.15 -15.61 -11.53
N ASP A 78 12.06 -14.95 -11.91
CA ASP A 78 11.47 -15.03 -13.25
C ASP A 78 10.78 -13.72 -13.63
N HIS A 79 11.57 -12.81 -14.20
CA HIS A 79 11.07 -11.51 -14.65
C HIS A 79 10.00 -11.62 -15.74
N LYS A 80 10.07 -12.65 -16.61
CA LYS A 80 9.10 -12.81 -17.71
C LYS A 80 7.74 -13.18 -17.16
N GLN A 81 7.70 -14.14 -16.23
CA GLN A 81 6.47 -14.52 -15.55
C GLN A 81 5.92 -13.39 -14.68
N MET A 82 6.79 -12.69 -13.94
CA MET A 82 6.39 -11.53 -13.14
C MET A 82 5.75 -10.44 -14.01
N ALA A 83 6.35 -10.11 -15.15
CA ALA A 83 5.80 -9.14 -16.10
C ALA A 83 4.42 -9.57 -16.63
N ALA A 84 4.24 -10.86 -16.92
CA ALA A 84 2.95 -11.40 -17.36
C ALA A 84 1.86 -11.27 -16.28
N PHE A 85 2.19 -11.59 -15.02
CA PHE A 85 1.28 -11.44 -13.89
C PHE A 85 0.93 -9.99 -13.62
N LEU A 86 1.91 -9.09 -13.65
CA LEU A 86 1.69 -7.65 -13.49
C LEU A 86 0.83 -7.10 -14.62
N LYS A 87 1.10 -7.44 -15.88
CA LYS A 87 0.30 -7.04 -17.05
C LYS A 87 -1.16 -7.45 -16.88
N ARG A 88 -1.41 -8.68 -16.45
CA ARG A 88 -2.77 -9.16 -16.16
C ARG A 88 -3.43 -8.33 -15.07
N ALA A 89 -2.73 -8.09 -13.95
CA ALA A 89 -3.26 -7.31 -12.85
C ALA A 89 -3.59 -5.86 -13.24
N LEU A 90 -2.74 -5.22 -14.04
CA LEU A 90 -2.97 -3.87 -14.56
C LEU A 90 -4.16 -3.81 -15.52
N ASN A 91 -4.31 -4.80 -16.41
CA ASN A 91 -5.47 -4.88 -17.29
C ASN A 91 -6.78 -5.07 -16.50
N ASP A 92 -6.76 -5.91 -15.46
CA ASP A 92 -7.92 -6.10 -14.60
C ASP A 92 -8.27 -4.80 -13.86
N ALA A 93 -7.26 -4.08 -13.33
CA ALA A 93 -7.46 -2.79 -12.66
C ALA A 93 -7.99 -1.73 -13.62
N TRP A 94 -7.42 -1.64 -14.84
CA TRP A 94 -7.87 -0.71 -15.88
C TRP A 94 -9.33 -0.94 -16.25
N ARG A 95 -9.76 -2.19 -16.44
CA ARG A 95 -11.15 -2.52 -16.77
C ARG A 95 -12.15 -2.07 -15.70
N GLN A 96 -11.75 -1.93 -14.43
CA GLN A 96 -12.64 -1.44 -13.37
C GLN A 96 -12.92 0.07 -13.44
N VAL A 97 -12.16 0.79 -14.26
CA VAL A 97 -12.21 2.26 -14.33
C VAL A 97 -12.39 2.79 -15.75
N ALA A 98 -12.11 1.97 -16.78
CA ALA A 98 -12.10 2.37 -18.18
C ALA A 98 -13.44 2.91 -18.70
N ASP A 99 -14.55 2.37 -18.22
CA ASP A 99 -15.90 2.74 -18.70
C ASP A 99 -16.54 3.87 -17.86
N LEU A 100 -15.87 4.32 -16.80
CA LEU A 100 -16.38 5.39 -15.94
C LEU A 100 -16.14 6.76 -16.58
N LYS A 101 -17.11 7.66 -16.40
CA LYS A 101 -16.92 9.05 -16.82
C LYS A 101 -15.88 9.71 -15.91
N VAL A 102 -15.18 10.70 -16.43
CA VAL A 102 -14.15 11.45 -15.67
C VAL A 102 -14.67 11.96 -14.32
N ARG A 103 -15.90 12.50 -14.28
CA ARG A 103 -16.51 12.96 -13.03
C ARG A 103 -16.66 11.85 -12.00
N GLU A 104 -17.15 10.68 -12.42
CA GLU A 104 -17.32 9.52 -11.56
C GLU A 104 -15.98 8.98 -11.06
N LEU A 105 -14.93 9.03 -11.88
CA LEU A 105 -13.56 8.68 -11.46
C LEU A 105 -13.06 9.60 -10.34
N LEU A 106 -13.23 10.91 -10.52
CA LEU A 106 -12.81 11.90 -9.51
C LEU A 106 -13.59 11.73 -8.20
N ASP A 107 -14.91 11.60 -8.27
CA ASP A 107 -15.77 11.43 -7.11
C ASP A 107 -15.40 10.14 -6.35
N ARG A 108 -15.26 9.01 -7.06
CA ARG A 108 -14.85 7.72 -6.47
C ARG A 108 -13.47 7.78 -5.83
N ARG A 109 -12.50 8.45 -6.47
CA ARG A 109 -11.16 8.61 -5.90
C ARG A 109 -11.20 9.48 -4.64
N TYR A 110 -12.01 10.52 -4.63
CA TYR A 110 -12.17 11.40 -3.48
C TYR A 110 -12.82 10.68 -2.29
N GLU A 111 -13.91 9.93 -2.52
CA GLU A 111 -14.56 9.08 -1.52
C GLU A 111 -13.58 8.05 -0.93
N ARG A 112 -12.82 7.39 -1.80
CA ARG A 112 -11.78 6.44 -1.39
C ARG A 112 -10.76 7.11 -0.45
N LEU A 113 -10.23 8.27 -0.82
CA LEU A 113 -9.25 8.99 0.01
C LEU A 113 -9.82 9.38 1.37
N GLN A 114 -11.08 9.82 1.42
CA GLN A 114 -11.76 10.14 2.68
C GLN A 114 -12.05 8.91 3.54
N SER A 115 -12.22 7.74 2.93
CA SER A 115 -12.48 6.49 3.66
C SER A 115 -11.28 5.97 4.44
N TYR A 116 -10.08 6.49 4.16
CA TYR A 116 -8.86 6.05 4.84
C TYR A 116 -8.76 6.62 6.25
N GLY A 117 -8.34 5.75 7.17
CA GLY A 117 -8.23 6.06 8.59
C GLY A 117 -9.42 5.53 9.38
N ARG A 118 -9.18 5.25 10.65
CA ARG A 118 -10.23 4.88 11.61
C ARG A 118 -9.99 5.69 12.86
N TYR A 119 -10.96 6.52 13.20
CA TYR A 119 -10.96 7.31 14.43
C TYR A 119 -12.27 7.01 15.15
N THR A 120 -12.17 6.73 16.44
CA THR A 120 -13.31 6.90 17.34
C THR A 120 -13.31 8.36 17.74
N ASP A 121 -14.43 9.04 17.55
CA ASP A 121 -14.62 10.40 18.06
C ASP A 121 -14.47 10.33 19.57
N THR A 122 -13.28 10.64 20.08
CA THR A 122 -13.06 10.77 21.52
C THR A 122 -13.82 12.02 21.90
N LYS A 123 -15.09 11.89 22.28
CA LYS A 123 -15.79 12.96 23.00
C LYS A 123 -14.91 13.26 24.21
N ALA A 124 -14.21 14.37 24.16
CA ALA A 124 -13.48 14.87 25.32
C ALA A 124 -14.52 15.00 26.43
N ASP A 125 -14.35 14.24 27.51
CA ASP A 125 -15.18 14.42 28.70
C ASP A 125 -15.11 15.89 29.08
N ALA A 126 -16.26 16.56 29.03
CA ALA A 126 -16.41 17.92 29.49
C ALA A 126 -16.06 17.94 30.99
N ARG A 127 -14.84 18.37 31.29
CA ARG A 127 -14.43 18.75 32.64
C ARG A 127 -14.86 20.17 32.91
#